data_AF-A0A2G9H847-F1
#
_entry.id   AF-A0A2G9H847-F1
#
_cell.length_a   1.000
_cell.length_b   1.000
_cell.length_c   1.000
_cell.angle_alpha   90.00
_cell.angle_beta   90.00
_cell.angle_gamma   90.00
#
_symmetry.space_group_name_H-M   'P 1'
#
loop_
_entity.id
_entity.type
_entity.pdbx_description
1 polymer ?
#
loop_
_entity_poly.entity_id
_entity_poly.type
_entity_poly.pdbx_seq_one_letter_code
_entity_poly.pdbx_strand_id
1 'polypeptide(L)'
;MLNCLMYKLSYYRFVETDGRGFDRVRHTEIGKKYFKLTHFEEVFTTHHWMVRIYKLKPPRNRIRGKTKKSKSKASSTSGSRRSSARKKNPWH
;
A
#
# COMPACT_ATOMS: atom_id res chain seq x y z
N MET A 1 21.50 2.71 -7.72
CA MET A 1 20.64 2.39 -8.88
C MET A 1 19.44 1.48 -8.59
N LEU A 2 19.45 0.61 -7.57
CA LEU A 2 18.40 -0.40 -7.29
C LEU A 2 16.95 0.11 -7.09
N ASN A 3 16.76 1.42 -6.93
CA ASN A 3 15.44 2.04 -6.76
C ASN A 3 14.85 2.63 -8.03
N CYS A 4 15.57 2.63 -9.16
CA CYS A 4 15.07 3.20 -10.40
C CYS A 4 13.88 2.41 -10.96
N LEU A 5 13.02 3.11 -11.71
CA LEU A 5 11.83 2.52 -12.30
C LEU A 5 12.20 1.39 -13.26
N MET A 6 13.18 1.64 -14.14
CA MET A 6 13.65 0.66 -15.13
C MET A 6 14.07 -0.66 -14.48
N TYR A 7 14.93 -0.60 -13.44
CA TYR A 7 15.38 -1.80 -12.73
C TYR A 7 14.21 -2.59 -12.15
N LYS A 8 13.25 -1.91 -11.53
CA LYS A 8 12.09 -2.57 -10.93
C LYS A 8 11.19 -3.22 -11.99
N LEU A 9 11.01 -2.59 -13.14
CA LEU A 9 10.22 -3.16 -14.22
C LEU A 9 10.95 -4.33 -14.88
N SER A 10 12.25 -4.24 -15.13
CA SER A 10 13.00 -5.32 -15.78
C SER A 10 13.15 -6.57 -14.90
N TYR A 11 13.37 -6.42 -13.60
CA TYR A 11 13.62 -7.55 -12.69
C TYR A 11 12.43 -7.95 -11.82
N TYR A 12 11.22 -7.50 -12.14
CA TYR A 12 10.04 -7.90 -11.39
C TYR A 12 9.83 -9.41 -11.50
N ARG A 13 9.80 -10.10 -10.35
CA ARG A 13 9.63 -11.57 -10.23
C ARG A 13 10.70 -12.42 -10.94
N PHE A 14 11.84 -11.83 -11.30
CA PHE A 14 12.91 -12.55 -11.99
C PHE A 14 13.56 -13.67 -11.16
N VAL A 15 13.48 -13.58 -9.83
CA VAL A 15 14.01 -14.63 -8.94
C VAL A 15 13.10 -15.86 -8.91
N GLU A 16 11.81 -15.69 -9.23
CA GLU A 16 10.84 -16.79 -9.22
C GLU A 16 11.03 -17.74 -10.41
N THR A 17 11.68 -17.30 -11.49
CA THR A 17 11.93 -18.14 -12.67
C THR A 17 13.17 -19.01 -12.54
N ASP A 18 14.32 -18.43 -12.22
CA ASP A 18 15.62 -19.13 -12.23
C ASP A 18 16.10 -19.52 -10.82
N GLY A 19 15.38 -19.11 -9.76
CA GLY A 19 15.71 -19.36 -8.34
C GLY A 19 16.93 -18.59 -7.82
N ARG A 20 17.94 -18.36 -8.66
CA ARG A 20 19.18 -17.66 -8.34
C ARG A 20 19.11 -16.16 -8.66
N GLY A 21 18.30 -15.77 -9.65
CA GLY A 21 18.20 -14.38 -10.08
C GLY A 21 19.51 -13.87 -10.70
N PHE A 22 20.07 -14.63 -11.64
CA PHE A 22 21.33 -14.30 -12.31
C PHE A 22 21.08 -13.67 -13.67
N ASP A 23 21.64 -12.48 -13.92
CA ASP A 23 21.57 -11.83 -15.23
C ASP A 23 22.69 -12.36 -16.13
N ARG A 24 22.32 -13.08 -17.19
CA ARG A 24 23.27 -13.71 -18.13
C ARG A 24 24.00 -12.71 -19.01
N VAL A 25 23.41 -11.55 -19.28
CA VAL A 25 24.04 -10.52 -20.14
C VAL A 25 25.09 -9.75 -19.37
N ARG A 26 24.84 -9.50 -18.09
CA ARG A 26 25.75 -8.73 -17.21
C ARG A 26 26.69 -9.60 -16.41
N HIS A 27 26.43 -10.91 -16.35
CA HIS A 27 27.15 -11.87 -15.52
C HIS A 27 27.15 -11.50 -14.03
N THR A 28 26.04 -10.94 -13.53
CA THR A 28 25.92 -10.51 -12.14
C THR A 28 24.64 -11.03 -11.50
N GLU A 29 24.71 -11.34 -10.19
CA GLU A 29 23.53 -11.64 -9.39
C GLU A 29 22.74 -10.37 -9.07
N ILE A 30 21.41 -10.49 -9.07
CA ILE A 30 20.50 -9.39 -8.76
C ILE A 30 20.60 -9.02 -7.28
N GLY A 31 20.99 -7.77 -7.00
CA GLY A 31 21.14 -7.29 -5.62
C GLY A 31 19.82 -7.21 -4.83
N LYS A 32 18.71 -6.83 -5.47
CA LYS A 32 17.38 -6.77 -4.82
C LYS A 32 16.42 -7.79 -5.42
N LYS A 33 16.25 -8.91 -4.71
CA LYS A 33 15.51 -10.09 -5.15
C LYS A 33 13.99 -9.98 -5.06
N TYR A 34 13.48 -9.45 -3.94
CA TYR A 34 12.05 -9.39 -3.68
C TYR A 34 11.58 -7.96 -3.53
N PHE A 35 10.68 -7.54 -4.41
CA PHE A 35 9.99 -6.26 -4.32
C PHE A 35 8.64 -6.32 -5.03
N LYS A 36 7.73 -5.42 -4.64
CA LYS A 36 6.38 -5.32 -5.21
C LYS A 36 6.23 -4.02 -5.99
N LEU A 37 5.54 -4.10 -7.12
CA LEU A 37 5.14 -2.92 -7.89
C LEU A 37 3.88 -2.31 -7.28
N THR A 38 3.94 -1.01 -7.00
CA THR A 38 2.85 -0.26 -6.37
C THR A 38 1.88 0.32 -7.39
N HIS A 39 2.42 0.99 -8.42
CA HIS A 39 1.64 1.71 -9.42
C HIS A 39 1.49 0.95 -10.74
N PHE A 40 2.31 -0.05 -11.01
CA PHE A 40 2.24 -0.83 -12.24
C PHE A 40 1.78 -2.27 -11.94
N GLU A 41 1.10 -2.88 -12.89
CA GLU A 41 0.84 -4.30 -12.95
C GLU A 41 1.42 -4.89 -14.23
N GLU A 42 1.95 -6.09 -14.13
CA GLU A 42 2.39 -6.84 -15.30
C GLU A 42 1.17 -7.44 -15.99
N VAL A 43 0.97 -7.10 -17.27
CA VAL A 43 -0.16 -7.63 -18.06
C VAL A 43 0.28 -8.70 -19.03
N PHE A 44 1.54 -8.67 -19.47
CA PHE A 44 2.08 -9.66 -20.39
C PHE A 44 3.60 -9.74 -20.28
N THR A 45 4.13 -10.95 -20.36
CA THR A 45 5.57 -11.21 -20.49
C THR A 45 5.77 -12.32 -21.51
N THR A 46 6.71 -12.10 -22.44
CA THR A 46 7.07 -13.10 -23.45
C THR A 46 7.72 -14.33 -22.84
N HIS A 47 7.64 -15.48 -23.53
CA HIS A 47 8.19 -16.75 -23.05
C HIS A 47 9.69 -16.69 -22.70
N HIS A 48 10.50 -16.03 -23.54
CA HIS A 48 11.94 -15.85 -23.31
C HIS A 48 12.30 -14.55 -22.57
N TRP A 49 11.31 -13.87 -21.97
CA TRP A 49 11.52 -12.70 -21.12
C TRP A 49 12.22 -11.50 -21.81
N MET A 50 12.13 -11.42 -23.13
CA MET A 50 12.67 -10.31 -23.94
C MET A 50 11.82 -9.05 -23.83
N VAL A 51 10.50 -9.20 -23.77
CA VAL A 51 9.55 -8.09 -23.68
C VAL A 51 8.61 -8.29 -22.50
N ARG A 52 8.43 -7.22 -21.72
CA ARG A 52 7.52 -7.14 -20.56
C ARG A 52 6.63 -5.92 -20.74
N ILE A 53 5.31 -6.12 -20.68
CA ILE A 53 4.32 -5.07 -20.83
C ILE A 53 3.68 -4.81 -19.47
N TYR A 54 3.74 -3.56 -19.05
CA TYR A 54 3.21 -3.08 -17.79
C TYR A 54 2.08 -2.10 -18.03
N LYS A 55 0.99 -2.26 -17.28
CA LYS A 55 -0.12 -1.33 -17.25
C LYS A 55 -0.04 -0.46 -16.01
N LEU A 56 -0.30 0.83 -16.18
CA LEU A 56 -0.44 1.77 -15.07
C LEU A 56 -1.77 1.49 -14.35
N LYS A 57 -1.68 1.23 -13.05
CA LYS A 57 -2.87 1.11 -12.19
C LYS A 57 -3.55 2.47 -12.08
N PRO A 58 -4.90 2.48 -12.01
CA PRO A 58 -5.62 3.72 -11.78
C PRO A 58 -5.16 4.38 -10.47
N PRO A 59 -5.12 5.72 -10.42
CA PRO A 59 -4.74 6.43 -9.21
C PRO A 59 -5.66 5.99 -8.07
N ARG A 60 -5.04 5.62 -6.95
CA ARG A 60 -5.77 5.10 -5.79
C ARG A 60 -6.72 6.19 -5.30
N ASN A 61 -8.01 5.86 -5.19
CA ASN A 61 -9.03 6.82 -4.77
C ASN A 61 -8.63 7.44 -3.43
N ARG A 62 -8.35 8.75 -3.42
CA ARG A 62 -7.95 9.48 -2.22
C ARG A 62 -9.21 9.70 -1.38
N ILE A 63 -9.53 8.75 -0.52
CA ILE A 63 -10.46 9.01 0.58
C ILE A 63 -9.76 10.06 1.45
N ARG A 64 -10.11 11.34 1.22
CA ARG A 64 -9.69 12.47 2.03
C ARG A 64 -9.92 12.08 3.47
N GLY A 65 -8.83 11.99 4.23
CA GLY A 65 -8.74 11.17 5.42
C GLY A 65 -9.93 11.33 6.36
N LYS A 66 -10.28 10.25 7.06
CA LYS A 66 -10.82 10.43 8.41
C LYS A 66 -9.72 11.18 9.16
N THR A 67 -9.86 12.50 9.26
CA THR A 67 -9.20 13.29 10.28
C THR A 67 -9.34 12.47 11.56
N LYS A 68 -8.20 12.05 12.12
CA LYS A 68 -8.20 11.50 13.47
C LYS A 68 -8.85 12.59 14.31
N LYS A 69 -10.13 12.42 14.69
CA LYS A 69 -10.77 13.24 15.69
C LYS A 69 -9.93 12.98 16.94
N SER A 70 -9.04 13.92 17.25
CA SER A 70 -8.25 13.89 18.48
C SER A 70 -9.25 13.68 19.60
N LYS A 71 -9.18 12.49 20.22
CA LYS A 71 -10.01 12.14 21.37
C LYS A 71 -9.57 13.08 22.48
N SER A 72 -10.26 14.21 22.62
CA SER A 72 -10.10 15.11 23.76
C SER A 72 -10.45 14.27 25.01
N LYS A 73 -9.42 13.87 25.77
CA LYS A 73 -9.57 13.32 27.11
C LYS A 73 -10.25 14.40 27.94
N ALA A 74 -11.54 14.24 28.22
CA ALA A 74 -12.18 14.96 29.30
C ALA A 74 -11.55 14.45 30.60
N SER A 75 -10.79 15.30 31.28
CA SER A 75 -10.35 15.09 32.65
C SER A 75 -11.59 14.96 33.54
N SER A 76 -11.72 13.83 34.22
CA SER A 76 -12.74 13.58 35.23
C SER A 76 -12.49 14.49 36.43
N THR A 77 -13.19 15.62 36.49
CA THR A 77 -13.35 16.37 37.74
C THR A 77 -14.61 15.87 38.43
N SER A 78 -14.41 15.34 39.64
CA SER A 78 -15.40 14.92 40.62
C SER A 78 -16.53 15.94 40.81
N GLY A 79 -17.78 15.50 40.71
CA GLY A 79 -18.95 16.33 40.98
C GLY A 79 -20.17 15.50 41.36
N SER A 80 -20.51 15.56 42.64
CA SER A 80 -21.57 14.86 43.37
C SER A 80 -22.95 14.81 42.67
N ARG A 81 -23.63 13.68 42.89
CA ARG A 81 -25.03 13.40 42.59
C ARG A 81 -25.95 14.55 43.02
N ARG A 82 -26.93 14.91 42.17
CA ARG A 82 -28.24 15.38 42.63
C ARG A 82 -29.32 15.13 41.58
N SER A 83 -30.33 14.42 42.07
CA SER A 83 -31.63 14.09 41.47
C SER A 83 -32.45 15.33 41.12
N SER A 84 -33.19 15.31 40.01
CA SER A 84 -34.65 15.51 39.97
C SER A 84 -35.18 15.66 38.54
N ALA A 85 -36.47 15.36 38.40
CA ALA A 85 -37.39 15.87 37.37
C ALA A 85 -37.22 15.31 35.95
N ARG A 86 -38.06 14.36 35.54
CA ARG A 86 -39.41 14.53 34.94
C ARG A 86 -39.36 14.65 33.41
N LYS A 87 -39.96 13.62 32.81
CA LYS A 87 -40.89 13.63 31.66
C LYS A 87 -40.39 14.10 30.28
N LYS A 88 -40.49 13.09 29.39
CA LYS A 88 -41.11 13.06 28.05
C LYS A 88 -40.26 13.50 26.86
N ASN A 89 -40.09 12.53 25.95
CA ASN A 89 -39.86 12.74 24.52
C ASN A 89 -40.95 13.66 23.94
N PRO A 90 -40.57 14.78 23.31
CA PRO A 90 -41.35 15.34 22.24
C PRO A 90 -40.91 14.67 20.92
N TRP A 91 -41.84 14.60 19.99
CA TRP A 91 -41.67 14.17 18.59
C TRP A 91 -41.87 12.67 18.33
N HIS A 92 -42.97 12.45 17.60
CA HIS A 92 -43.37 11.31 16.80
C HIS A 92 -42.22 10.57 16.10
#